data_AF-A0A7D5VLX2-F1
#
_entry.id   AF-A0A7D5VLX2-F1
#
_cell.length_a   1.000
_cell.length_b   1.000
_cell.length_c   1.000
_cell.angle_alpha   90.00
_cell.angle_beta   90.00
_cell.angle_gamma   90.00
#
_symmetry.space_group_name_H-M   'P 1'
#
loop_
_entity.id
_entity.type
_entity.pdbx_description
1 polymer ?
#
loop_
_entity_poly.entity_id
_entity_poly.type
_entity_poly.pdbx_seq_one_letter_code
_entity_poly.pdbx_strand_id
1 'polypeptide(L)'
;MRRRCRRGHRRGLPHHRGISTPRTAPSPLAGAGHRRGHPPAPAGQRPPGAEEGRNGFGTDGYRGPCPPRGDRPHRYLLTVYATDRRPPVSAGASLDTLRRALSGHTLATATLTGRYGH
;
A
#
# COMPACT_ATOMS: atom_id res chain seq x y z
N MET A 1 -1.67 -11.95 -24.70
CA MET A 1 -2.87 -12.44 -23.98
C MET A 1 -3.37 -11.38 -23.00
N ARG A 2 -4.33 -10.52 -23.39
CA ARG A 2 -4.83 -9.43 -22.52
C ARG A 2 -5.79 -10.02 -21.48
N ARG A 3 -5.34 -10.18 -20.22
CA ARG A 3 -6.18 -10.66 -19.12
C ARG A 3 -7.31 -9.65 -18.89
N ARG A 4 -8.49 -9.88 -19.49
CA ARG A 4 -9.69 -9.08 -19.25
C ARG A 4 -10.06 -9.22 -17.77
N CYS A 5 -10.28 -8.11 -17.07
CA CYS A 5 -10.98 -8.20 -15.80
C CYS A 5 -12.36 -8.78 -16.04
N ARG A 6 -12.75 -9.73 -15.18
CA ARG A 6 -14.13 -10.21 -15.15
C ARG A 6 -15.04 -9.00 -14.89
N ARG A 7 -15.96 -8.71 -15.82
CA ARG A 7 -17.03 -7.72 -15.65
C ARG A 7 -17.76 -8.08 -14.35
N GLY A 8 -17.69 -7.25 -13.32
CA GLY A 8 -18.35 -7.57 -12.05
C GLY A 8 -18.33 -6.52 -10.94
N HIS A 9 -17.29 -5.69 -10.80
CA HIS A 9 -17.18 -4.82 -9.61
C HIS A 9 -17.16 -3.32 -9.97
N ARG A 10 -18.34 -2.70 -9.92
CA ARG A 10 -18.63 -1.27 -10.14
C ARG A 10 -18.28 -0.35 -8.96
N ARG A 11 -17.32 -0.66 -8.09
CA ARG A 11 -16.99 0.23 -6.96
C ARG A 11 -15.49 0.43 -6.88
N GLY A 12 -15.07 1.69 -6.98
CA GLY A 12 -13.69 2.14 -6.83
C GLY A 12 -13.14 1.62 -5.51
N LEU A 13 -12.33 0.57 -5.61
CA LEU A 13 -11.68 -0.03 -4.47
C LEU A 13 -10.19 0.32 -4.54
N PRO A 14 -9.60 0.74 -3.42
CA PRO A 14 -8.24 1.21 -3.47
C PRO A 14 -7.24 0.07 -3.71
N HIS A 15 -6.20 0.36 -4.48
CA HIS A 15 -5.12 -0.57 -4.79
C HIS A 15 -3.95 -0.30 -3.85
N HIS A 16 -4.05 -0.67 -2.57
CA HIS A 16 -3.00 -0.38 -1.61
C HIS A 16 -2.03 -1.55 -1.43
N ARG A 17 -0.74 -1.22 -1.48
CA ARG A 17 0.35 -1.95 -0.85
C ARG A 17 0.54 -1.33 0.54
N GLY A 18 0.13 -2.02 1.60
CA GLY A 18 0.43 -1.61 2.97
C GLY A 18 1.84 -2.06 3.32
N ILE A 19 2.82 -1.16 3.25
CA ILE A 19 4.16 -1.42 3.79
C ILE A 19 4.14 -1.00 5.25
N SER A 20 4.01 -1.98 6.14
CA SER A 20 4.10 -1.78 7.59
C SER A 20 5.53 -2.10 8.04
N THR A 21 6.45 -1.13 8.01
CA THR A 21 7.74 -1.29 8.70
C THR A 21 7.62 -0.71 10.11
N PRO A 22 7.97 -1.45 11.18
CA PRO A 22 8.05 -0.86 12.51
C PRO A 22 9.15 0.21 12.55
N ARG A 23 8.82 1.36 13.12
CA ARG A 23 9.81 2.36 13.56
C ARG A 23 10.53 1.79 14.79
N THR A 24 11.84 1.63 14.69
CA THR A 24 12.69 1.50 15.88
C THR A 24 13.51 2.78 16.02
N ALA A 25 13.34 3.41 17.18
CA ALA A 25 14.24 4.33 17.88
C ALA A 25 14.20 5.85 17.56
N PRO A 26 14.51 6.69 18.59
CA PRO A 26 14.07 8.08 18.72
C PRO A 26 15.05 9.07 18.10
N SER A 27 14.60 10.31 17.92
CA SER A 27 15.46 11.45 17.56
C SER A 27 16.37 11.86 18.73
N PRO A 28 17.64 12.16 18.45
CA PRO A 28 18.29 13.30 19.08
C PRO A 28 18.61 14.37 18.02
N LEU A 29 18.52 15.62 18.45
CA LEU A 29 19.03 16.78 17.72
C LEU A 29 20.56 16.66 17.55
N ALA A 30 21.08 17.31 16.49
CA ALA A 30 22.48 17.51 16.13
C ALA A 30 23.16 16.41 15.29
N GLY A 31 23.92 16.86 14.28
CA GLY A 31 24.28 16.11 13.08
C GLY A 31 25.25 14.95 13.28
N ALA A 32 25.04 13.88 12.49
CA ALA A 32 26.06 12.99 11.92
C ALA A 32 25.40 11.84 11.14
N GLY A 33 25.78 11.69 9.87
CA GLY A 33 25.74 10.42 9.15
C GLY A 33 24.39 10.01 8.54
N HIS A 34 24.31 10.06 7.20
CA HIS A 34 23.31 9.33 6.43
C HIS A 34 23.37 7.84 6.81
N ARG A 35 22.41 7.36 7.62
CA ARG A 35 22.22 5.93 7.85
C ARG A 35 21.89 5.30 6.50
N ARG A 36 22.71 4.34 6.07
CA ARG A 36 22.56 3.63 4.79
C ARG A 36 21.10 3.19 4.64
N GLY A 37 20.44 3.67 3.58
CA GLY A 37 19.09 3.24 3.26
C GLY A 37 19.04 1.72 3.11
N HIS A 38 17.97 1.08 3.58
CA HIS A 38 17.75 -0.33 3.30
C HIS A 38 17.67 -0.50 1.77
N PRO A 39 18.48 -1.39 1.17
CA PRO A 39 18.43 -1.60 -0.27
C PRO A 39 17.00 -2.01 -0.65
N PRO A 40 16.47 -1.53 -1.79
CA PRO A 40 15.17 -1.98 -2.25
C PRO A 40 15.20 -3.50 -2.43
N ALA A 41 14.17 -4.18 -1.94
CA ALA A 41 14.01 -5.61 -2.16
C ALA A 41 13.99 -5.90 -3.68
N PRO A 42 14.56 -7.03 -4.14
CA PRO A 42 14.51 -7.42 -5.55
C PRO A 42 13.06 -7.43 -6.06
N ALA A 43 12.88 -7.18 -7.37
CA ALA A 43 11.56 -7.22 -7.98
C ALA A 43 10.87 -8.58 -7.71
N GLY A 44 9.63 -8.53 -7.22
CA GLY A 44 8.86 -9.72 -6.86
C GLY A 44 9.12 -10.26 -5.45
N GLN A 45 10.07 -9.71 -4.71
CA GLN A 45 10.33 -10.10 -3.32
C GLN A 45 9.78 -9.05 -2.35
N ARG A 46 9.25 -9.53 -1.23
CA ARG A 46 8.81 -8.68 -0.13
C ARG A 46 9.91 -8.62 0.92
N PRO A 47 10.08 -7.47 1.62
CA PRO A 47 10.91 -7.42 2.80
C PRO A 47 10.48 -8.49 3.81
N PRO A 48 11.41 -9.14 4.53
CA PRO A 48 11.07 -10.07 5.60
C PRO A 48 10.12 -9.42 6.62
N GLY A 49 9.06 -10.15 7.01
CA GLY A 49 8.04 -9.66 7.94
C GLY A 49 6.97 -8.73 7.32
N ALA A 50 7.03 -8.47 6.01
CA ALA A 50 5.97 -7.76 5.31
C ALA A 50 4.82 -8.70 4.92
N GLU A 51 3.60 -8.30 5.27
CA GLU A 51 2.37 -9.05 4.99
C GLU A 51 1.52 -8.30 3.93
N GLU A 52 0.70 -9.05 3.19
CA GLU A 52 -0.23 -8.47 2.23
C GLU A 52 -1.68 -8.57 2.70
N GLY A 53 -2.43 -7.49 2.50
CA GLY A 53 -3.86 -7.44 2.76
C GLY A 53 -4.69 -7.93 1.58
N ARG A 54 -5.99 -8.10 1.85
CA ARG A 54 -7.00 -8.47 0.86
C ARG A 54 -7.39 -7.25 0.02
N ASN A 55 -7.33 -7.40 -1.30
CA ASN A 55 -7.72 -6.34 -2.24
C ASN A 55 -9.21 -6.45 -2.65
N GLY A 56 -9.68 -5.42 -3.35
CA GLY A 56 -11.07 -5.33 -3.83
C GLY A 56 -11.48 -6.35 -4.90
N PHE A 57 -10.54 -7.11 -5.46
CA PHE A 57 -10.82 -8.24 -6.37
C PHE A 57 -10.97 -9.57 -5.61
N GLY A 58 -10.89 -9.56 -4.28
CA GLY A 58 -10.89 -10.78 -3.49
C GLY A 58 -9.63 -11.61 -3.70
N THR A 59 -8.48 -10.98 -3.94
CA THR A 59 -7.17 -11.66 -3.85
C THR A 59 -6.25 -10.90 -2.92
N ASP A 60 -5.16 -11.52 -2.50
CA ASP A 60 -4.17 -10.83 -1.69
C ASP A 60 -3.20 -10.08 -2.61
N GLY A 61 -2.67 -8.97 -2.12
CA GLY A 61 -1.68 -8.17 -2.83
C GLY A 61 -2.21 -7.25 -3.91
N TYR A 62 -1.29 -6.68 -4.69
CA TYR A 62 -1.61 -5.69 -5.70
C TYR A 62 -2.14 -6.32 -6.99
N ARG A 63 -3.23 -5.77 -7.50
CA ARG A 63 -3.70 -5.97 -8.88
C ARG A 63 -3.71 -4.64 -9.61
N GLY A 64 -3.34 -4.67 -10.89
CA GLY A 64 -3.23 -3.47 -11.72
C GLY A 64 -4.57 -2.76 -12.01
N PRO A 65 -4.52 -1.54 -12.57
CA PRO A 65 -5.68 -0.76 -12.99
C PRO A 65 -6.60 -1.53 -13.92
N CYS A 66 -7.90 -1.40 -13.71
CA CYS A 66 -8.91 -1.98 -14.59
C CYS A 66 -10.16 -1.10 -14.73
N PRO A 67 -10.01 0.09 -15.34
CA PRO A 67 -11.14 0.99 -15.54
C PRO A 67 -12.09 0.39 -16.61
N PRO A 68 -13.40 0.65 -16.54
CA PRO A 68 -14.32 0.33 -17.61
C PRO A 68 -13.91 1.02 -18.92
N ARG A 69 -14.13 0.34 -20.04
CA ARG A 69 -13.81 0.88 -21.37
C ARG A 69 -14.68 2.08 -21.68
N GLY A 70 -14.06 3.17 -22.14
CA GLY A 70 -14.76 4.39 -22.52
C GLY A 70 -15.15 5.32 -21.35
N ASP A 71 -14.91 4.91 -20.10
CA ASP A 71 -15.08 5.80 -18.95
C ASP A 71 -13.93 6.82 -18.89
N ARG A 72 -14.17 7.96 -18.20
CA ARG A 72 -13.11 8.93 -17.90
C ARG A 72 -11.98 8.24 -17.12
N PRO A 73 -10.69 8.60 -17.32
CA PRO A 73 -9.59 7.99 -16.60
C PRO A 73 -9.80 7.99 -15.07
N HIS A 74 -9.76 6.81 -14.47
CA HIS A 74 -9.89 6.66 -13.02
C HIS A 74 -8.62 7.13 -12.32
N ARG A 75 -8.78 7.66 -11.09
CA ARG A 75 -7.66 8.00 -10.21
C ARG A 75 -7.29 6.80 -9.35
N TYR A 76 -6.01 6.46 -9.33
CA TYR A 76 -5.43 5.38 -8.54
C TYR A 76 -4.50 5.98 -7.49
N LEU A 77 -4.87 5.85 -6.21
CA LEU A 77 -4.12 6.43 -5.10
C LEU A 77 -3.22 5.36 -4.47
N LEU A 78 -1.92 5.56 -4.55
CA LEU A 78 -0.92 4.79 -3.83
C LEU A 78 -0.50 5.59 -2.60
N THR A 79 -0.96 5.16 -1.43
CA THR A 79 -0.70 5.85 -0.17
C THR A 79 0.28 5.04 0.67
N VAL A 80 1.31 5.71 1.18
CA VAL A 80 2.29 5.16 2.12
C VAL A 80 2.07 5.82 3.47
N TYR A 81 1.99 5.02 4.53
CA TYR A 81 1.88 5.47 5.92
C TYR A 81 3.18 5.16 6.65
N ALA A 82 3.79 6.17 7.26
CA ALA A 82 4.83 5.97 8.26
C ALA A 82 4.16 5.81 9.63
N THR A 83 4.52 4.77 10.38
CA THR A 83 3.92 4.42 11.66
C THR A 83 4.98 4.24 12.73
N ASP A 84 4.66 4.55 13.99
CA ASP A 84 5.56 4.35 15.13
C ASP A 84 5.61 2.90 15.64
N ARG A 85 4.64 2.08 15.24
CA ARG A 85 4.53 0.68 15.65
C ARG A 85 4.23 -0.26 14.50
N ARG A 86 4.48 -1.55 14.70
CA ARG A 86 3.94 -2.61 13.83
C ARG A 86 2.42 -2.69 14.05
N PRO A 87 1.59 -2.48 13.02
CA PRO A 87 0.14 -2.64 13.15
C PRO A 87 -0.18 -4.11 13.48
N PRO A 88 -1.07 -4.39 14.46
CA PRO A 88 -1.48 -5.74 14.82
C PRO A 88 -2.50 -6.28 13.81
N VAL A 89 -2.07 -6.48 12.57
CA VAL A 89 -2.89 -7.03 11.48
C VAL A 89 -2.21 -8.24 10.88
N SER A 90 -3.01 -9.27 10.58
CA SER A 90 -2.53 -10.48 9.92
C SER A 90 -2.67 -10.40 8.40
N ALA A 91 -1.99 -11.29 7.69
CA ALA A 91 -2.14 -11.51 6.26
C ALA A 91 -3.62 -11.66 5.87
N GLY A 92 -4.00 -11.05 4.75
CA GLY A 92 -5.39 -11.02 4.28
C GLY A 92 -6.29 -10.00 4.98
N ALA A 93 -5.78 -9.17 5.91
CA ALA A 93 -6.56 -8.09 6.50
C ALA A 93 -7.11 -7.12 5.43
N SER A 94 -8.33 -6.62 5.66
CA SER A 94 -8.91 -5.58 4.82
C SER A 94 -8.21 -4.24 5.05
N LEU A 95 -8.35 -3.34 4.06
CA LEU A 95 -7.87 -1.97 4.20
C LEU A 95 -8.44 -1.26 5.43
N ASP A 96 -9.74 -1.41 5.71
CA ASP A 96 -10.36 -0.71 6.83
C ASP A 96 -9.80 -1.19 8.17
N THR A 97 -9.50 -2.48 8.29
CA THR A 97 -8.81 -3.03 9.46
C THR A 97 -7.41 -2.46 9.61
N LEU A 98 -6.64 -2.37 8.52
CA LEU A 98 -5.32 -1.71 8.54
C LEU A 98 -5.42 -0.24 8.96
N ARG A 99 -6.37 0.52 8.41
CA ARG A 99 -6.56 1.94 8.75
C ARG A 99 -6.95 2.14 10.21
N ARG A 100 -7.83 1.29 10.75
CA ARG A 100 -8.16 1.30 12.18
C ARG A 100 -6.93 1.01 13.03
N ALA A 101 -6.12 0.01 12.66
CA ALA A 101 -4.90 -0.34 13.39
C ALA A 101 -3.83 0.78 13.37
N LEU A 102 -3.80 1.59 12.31
CA LEU A 102 -2.90 2.74 12.14
C LEU A 102 -3.41 4.04 12.76
N SER A 103 -4.69 4.11 13.16
CA SER A 103 -5.28 5.29 13.77
C SER A 103 -4.55 5.65 15.06
N GLY A 104 -4.18 6.93 15.22
CA GLY A 104 -3.39 7.41 16.36
C GLY A 104 -1.89 7.08 16.33
N HIS A 105 -1.43 6.29 15.35
CA HIS A 105 -0.04 5.83 15.22
C HIS A 105 0.64 6.26 13.92
N THR A 106 -0.09 6.96 13.06
CA THR A 106 0.43 7.46 11.78
C THR A 106 1.25 8.73 12.02
N LEU A 107 2.55 8.66 11.71
CA LEU A 107 3.51 9.75 11.86
C LEU A 107 3.54 10.67 10.63
N ALA A 108 3.43 10.07 9.45
CA ALA A 108 3.43 10.78 8.18
C ALA A 108 2.66 9.96 7.13
N THR A 109 2.15 10.64 6.12
CA THR A 109 1.47 10.02 4.99
C THR A 109 1.93 10.67 3.70
N ALA A 110 2.18 9.88 2.67
CA ALA A 110 2.45 10.36 1.32
C ALA A 110 1.53 9.64 0.35
N THR A 111 0.98 10.36 -0.63
CA THR A 111 0.11 9.76 -1.66
C THR A 111 0.58 10.14 -3.06
N LEU A 112 0.79 9.13 -3.88
CA LEU A 112 0.96 9.27 -5.32
C LEU A 112 -0.37 8.98 -6.02
N THR A 113 -0.81 9.89 -6.88
CA THR A 113 -2.03 9.71 -7.67
C THR A 113 -1.69 9.48 -9.13
N GLY A 114 -1.97 8.28 -9.63
CA GLY A 114 -1.93 7.96 -11.05
C GLY A 114 -3.31 8.07 -11.70
N ARG A 115 -3.36 8.27 -13.02
CA ARG A 115 -4.59 8.20 -13.81
C ARG A 115 -4.44 7.18 -14.93
N TYR A 116 -5.48 6.38 -15.17
CA TYR A 116 -5.50 5.41 -16.26
C TYR A 116 -6.92 5.21 -16.80
N GLY A 117 -7.05 5.12 -18.13
CA GLY A 117 -8.28 4.91 -18.89
C GLY A 117 -7.95 4.32 -20.27
N HIS A 118 -8.86 3.55 -20.87
CA HIS A 118 -8.66 2.88 -22.16
C HIS A 118 -9.98 2.52 -22.86
#